data_AF-R6U710-F1
#
_entry.id   AF-R6U710-F1
#
_cell.length_a   1.000
_cell.length_b   1.000
_cell.length_c   1.000
_cell.angle_alpha   90.00
_cell.angle_beta   90.00
_cell.angle_gamma   90.00
#
_symmetry.space_group_name_H-M   'P 1'
#
loop_
_entity.id
_entity.type
_entity.pdbx_description
1 polymer ?
#
loop_
_entity_poly.entity_id
_entity_poly.type
_entity_poly.pdbx_seq_one_letter_code
_entity_poly.pdbx_strand_id
1 'polypeptide(L)'
;MATNKNIQGQEEKITALYCRLSQDDNLEGESNSISNQKEILMTYAKKNGYLHPQFFVDDGISGTTFNRPGFQEMENLIEAGKVSTVIVKDLSRFGREHLLCGHYTEIVYPTLGVNFIAIQENVDTTKGMGTEMMPFHNIFNEWYAAQISKKIRAVNEMKASKGMRISSTVPYGYKKIEGNKEQWYIDEPAAEIVKKIFNLCISGKGPSQIARQLESINREKSLRAKTESAKQRISDLDKLFSRIYEDNILGKLSDERYSRMANEYEAEQSDLYQRLRKMKKLSLNFKSKLLI
;
A
#
# COMPACT_ATOMS: atom_id res chain seq x y z
N MET A 1 37.09 25.07 -19.71
CA MET A 1 37.35 24.28 -18.48
C MET A 1 38.49 23.33 -18.82
N ALA A 2 39.57 23.37 -18.05
CA ALA A 2 40.83 22.71 -18.38
C ALA A 2 40.73 21.18 -18.24
N THR A 3 40.97 20.45 -19.32
CA THR A 3 41.16 18.99 -19.31
C THR A 3 42.57 18.68 -18.85
N ASN A 4 42.72 18.11 -17.65
CA ASN A 4 43.98 17.55 -17.17
C ASN A 4 44.26 16.25 -17.93
N LYS A 5 45.36 16.24 -18.69
CA LYS A 5 45.86 15.07 -19.44
C LYS A 5 47.06 14.50 -18.72
N ASN A 6 47.08 13.17 -18.56
CA ASN A 6 48.23 12.44 -18.04
C ASN A 6 49.20 12.05 -19.19
N ILE A 7 50.43 11.65 -18.86
CA ILE A 7 51.60 11.51 -19.77
C ILE A 7 51.39 10.51 -20.94
N GLN A 8 50.32 9.71 -20.93
CA GLN A 8 49.94 8.75 -21.99
C GLN A 8 48.73 9.17 -22.85
N GLY A 9 48.21 10.39 -22.72
CA GLY A 9 47.16 10.91 -23.61
C GLY A 9 45.77 10.27 -23.44
N GLN A 10 45.56 9.46 -22.40
CA GLN A 10 44.23 8.98 -22.00
C GLN A 10 43.57 9.99 -21.05
N GLU A 11 42.31 10.33 -21.31
CA GLU A 11 41.50 11.12 -20.37
C GLU A 11 41.39 10.38 -19.03
N GLU A 12 41.60 11.10 -17.92
CA GLU A 12 41.50 10.51 -16.58
C GLU A 12 40.05 10.12 -16.30
N LYS A 13 39.79 8.81 -16.32
CA LYS A 13 38.46 8.26 -16.09
C LYS A 13 38.04 8.40 -14.61
N ILE A 14 36.75 8.65 -14.42
CA ILE A 14 36.09 8.87 -13.12
C ILE A 14 35.72 7.53 -12.48
N THR A 15 35.76 7.49 -11.15
CA THR A 15 35.21 6.38 -10.37
C THR A 15 33.82 6.75 -9.88
N ALA A 16 32.79 6.06 -10.35
CA ALA A 16 31.41 6.28 -9.94
C ALA A 16 31.12 5.58 -8.60
N LEU A 17 30.70 6.35 -7.60
CA LEU A 17 30.26 5.86 -6.29
C LEU A 17 28.74 5.99 -6.23
N TYR A 18 28.02 4.87 -6.27
CA TYR A 18 26.56 4.89 -6.32
C TYR A 18 25.94 4.57 -4.96
N CYS A 19 25.09 5.48 -4.46
CA CYS A 19 24.35 5.37 -3.21
C CYS A 19 22.84 5.38 -3.48
N ARG A 20 22.09 4.56 -2.75
CA ARG A 20 20.63 4.56 -2.84
C ARG A 20 19.96 4.32 -1.50
N LEU A 21 18.91 5.10 -1.23
CA LEU A 21 17.98 4.87 -0.12
C LEU A 21 16.65 4.36 -0.67
N SER A 22 16.11 3.30 -0.06
CA SER A 22 14.81 2.77 -0.46
C SER A 22 13.69 3.44 0.33
N GLN A 23 12.52 3.63 -0.29
CA GLN A 23 11.36 4.24 0.35
C GLN A 23 10.86 3.46 1.59
N ASP A 24 11.17 2.16 1.67
CA ASP A 24 10.86 1.29 2.80
C ASP A 24 11.75 1.56 4.03
N ASP A 25 12.93 2.17 3.84
CA ASP A 25 13.94 2.42 4.88
C ASP A 25 13.72 3.78 5.60
N ASN A 26 12.63 4.51 5.30
CA ASN A 26 12.28 5.82 5.89
C ASN A 26 12.06 5.80 7.42
N LEU A 27 12.15 4.64 8.07
CA LEU A 27 11.93 4.48 9.51
C LEU A 27 13.19 4.78 10.36
N GLU A 28 14.39 4.80 9.77
CA GLU A 28 15.64 5.11 10.48
C GLU A 28 16.41 6.28 9.83
N GLY A 29 16.03 7.51 10.18
CA GLY A 29 16.83 8.73 10.01
C GLY A 29 17.52 8.91 8.65
N GLU A 30 16.83 9.55 7.71
CA GLU A 30 17.26 9.86 6.32
C GLU A 30 18.73 10.29 6.18
N SER A 31 19.25 11.05 7.15
CA SER A 31 20.60 11.62 7.09
C SER A 31 21.73 10.61 7.40
N ASN A 32 21.49 9.60 8.24
CA ASN A 32 22.57 8.71 8.71
C ASN A 32 22.89 7.58 7.72
N SER A 33 21.88 7.07 7.00
CA SER A 33 22.03 5.89 6.14
C SER A 33 22.79 6.19 4.84
N ILE A 34 22.51 7.31 4.17
CA ILE A 34 23.24 7.74 2.97
C ILE A 34 24.65 8.24 3.32
N SER A 35 24.80 8.98 4.43
CA SER A 35 26.11 9.50 4.86
C SER A 35 27.09 8.36 5.16
N ASN A 36 26.62 7.30 5.84
CA ASN A 36 27.41 6.10 6.09
C ASN A 36 27.79 5.37 4.78
N GLN A 37 26.85 5.26 3.82
CA GLN A 37 27.16 4.69 2.50
C GLN A 37 28.26 5.49 1.79
N LYS A 38 28.16 6.83 1.78
CA LYS A 38 29.18 7.70 1.18
C LYS A 38 30.55 7.53 1.83
N GLU A 39 30.60 7.45 3.15
CA GLU A 39 31.84 7.27 3.91
C GLU A 39 32.51 5.92 3.59
N ILE A 40 31.75 4.83 3.57
CA ILE A 40 32.23 3.49 3.22
C ILE A 40 32.82 3.49 1.81
N LEU A 41 32.07 4.03 0.83
CA LEU A 41 32.49 4.09 -0.57
C LEU A 41 33.75 4.95 -0.76
N MET A 42 33.81 6.13 -0.12
CA MET A 42 34.97 7.02 -0.20
C MET A 42 36.21 6.39 0.43
N THR A 43 36.05 5.73 1.57
CA THR A 43 37.14 5.05 2.28
C THR A 43 37.70 3.91 1.42
N TYR A 44 36.81 3.12 0.81
CA TYR A 44 37.20 2.05 -0.10
C TYR A 44 37.90 2.61 -1.36
N ALA A 45 37.37 3.68 -1.94
CA ALA A 45 37.96 4.33 -3.12
C ALA A 45 39.40 4.81 -2.83
N LYS A 46 39.58 5.53 -1.72
CA LYS A 46 40.90 6.03 -1.29
C LYS A 46 41.87 4.91 -0.95
N LYS A 47 41.43 3.87 -0.24
CA LYS A 47 42.28 2.75 0.19
C LYS A 47 42.83 1.96 -1.00
N ASN A 48 42.05 1.82 -2.06
CA ASN A 48 42.45 1.09 -3.27
C ASN A 48 43.05 2.00 -4.37
N GLY A 49 43.22 3.30 -4.10
CA GLY A 49 43.85 4.23 -5.04
C GLY A 49 43.02 4.60 -6.27
N TYR A 50 41.69 4.50 -6.19
CA TYR A 50 40.80 4.89 -7.28
C TYR A 50 40.81 6.41 -7.48
N LEU A 51 40.95 6.84 -8.74
CA LEU A 51 41.07 8.24 -9.13
C LEU A 51 39.68 8.87 -9.35
N HIS A 52 39.56 10.16 -9.01
CA HIS A 52 38.36 10.98 -9.23
C HIS A 52 37.03 10.32 -8.80
N PRO A 53 36.81 10.01 -7.51
CA PRO A 53 35.53 9.49 -7.03
C PRO A 53 34.41 10.54 -7.15
N GLN A 54 33.34 10.22 -7.87
CA GLN A 54 32.14 11.04 -8.03
C GLN A 54 30.92 10.30 -7.48
N PHE A 55 30.10 10.97 -6.68
CA PHE A 55 28.91 10.38 -6.09
C PHE A 55 27.68 10.54 -6.99
N PHE A 56 26.94 9.45 -7.14
CA PHE A 56 25.61 9.40 -7.74
C PHE A 56 24.63 8.92 -6.69
N VAL A 57 23.59 9.69 -6.42
CA VAL A 57 22.68 9.45 -5.30
C VAL A 57 21.24 9.43 -5.78
N ASP A 58 20.54 8.35 -5.47
CA ASP A 58 19.09 8.24 -5.66
C ASP A 58 18.40 8.11 -4.29
N ASP A 59 17.55 9.07 -3.96
CA ASP A 59 16.83 9.12 -2.69
C ASP A 59 15.33 8.81 -2.88
N GLY A 60 14.79 7.94 -2.03
CA GLY A 60 13.36 7.60 -2.02
C GLY A 60 12.83 6.80 -3.22
N ILE A 61 13.70 6.22 -4.07
CA ILE A 61 13.29 5.50 -5.28
C ILE A 61 13.41 3.98 -5.10
N SER A 62 12.38 3.25 -5.56
CA SER A 62 12.34 1.78 -5.51
C SER A 62 13.49 1.14 -6.29
N GLY A 63 14.01 0.05 -5.72
CA GLY A 63 15.06 -0.78 -6.33
C GLY A 63 14.59 -1.57 -7.56
N THR A 64 13.29 -1.59 -7.86
CA THR A 64 12.68 -2.40 -8.93
C THR A 64 12.68 -1.73 -10.30
N THR A 65 13.14 -0.48 -10.42
CA THR A 65 13.12 0.27 -11.68
C THR A 65 14.46 0.95 -11.88
N PHE A 66 15.01 0.90 -13.09
CA PHE A 66 16.29 1.55 -13.45
C PHE A 66 16.15 2.95 -14.04
N ASN A 67 14.93 3.43 -14.27
CA ASN A 67 14.66 4.81 -14.64
C ASN A 67 14.78 5.73 -13.41
N ARG A 68 16.02 5.97 -12.96
CA ARG A 68 16.33 6.81 -11.80
C ARG A 68 17.29 7.92 -12.23
N PRO A 69 17.15 9.16 -11.72
CA PRO A 69 17.94 10.29 -12.19
C PRO A 69 19.44 10.11 -11.94
N GLY A 70 19.84 9.67 -10.74
CA GLY A 70 21.25 9.46 -10.39
C GLY A 70 21.87 8.27 -11.14
N PHE A 71 21.09 7.19 -11.32
CA PHE A 71 21.50 6.07 -12.16
C PHE A 71 21.66 6.48 -13.63
N GLN A 72 20.69 7.21 -14.20
CA GLN A 72 20.73 7.64 -15.60
C GLN A 72 21.89 8.60 -15.88
N GLU A 73 22.20 9.50 -14.94
CA GLU A 73 23.37 10.37 -15.04
C GLU A 73 24.68 9.58 -15.05
N MET A 74 24.79 8.56 -14.18
CA MET A 74 25.92 7.64 -14.15
C MET A 74 26.04 6.86 -15.47
N GLU A 75 24.94 6.29 -15.97
CA GLU A 75 24.91 5.53 -17.23
C GLU A 75 25.31 6.40 -18.43
N ASN A 76 24.82 7.64 -18.52
CA ASN A 76 25.21 8.55 -19.60
C ASN A 76 26.72 8.85 -19.60
N LEU A 77 27.34 8.92 -18.42
CA LEU A 77 28.79 9.11 -18.28
C LEU A 77 29.59 7.84 -18.60
N ILE A 78 29.01 6.66 -18.31
CA ILE A 78 29.54 5.35 -18.69
C ILE A 78 29.53 5.19 -20.21
N GLU A 79 28.40 5.47 -20.87
CA GLU A 79 28.27 5.43 -22.33
C GLU A 79 29.18 6.44 -23.02
N ALA A 80 29.41 7.60 -22.40
CA ALA A 80 30.37 8.59 -22.88
C ALA A 80 31.85 8.18 -22.67
N GLY A 81 32.12 7.01 -22.07
CA GLY A 81 33.46 6.47 -21.84
C GLY A 81 34.26 7.19 -20.75
N LYS A 82 33.59 8.02 -19.92
CA LYS A 82 34.23 8.86 -18.90
C LYS A 82 34.40 8.16 -17.55
N VAL A 83 33.71 7.04 -17.33
CA VAL A 83 33.77 6.25 -16.10
C VAL A 83 34.61 5.00 -16.33
N SER A 84 35.47 4.65 -15.37
CA SER A 84 36.27 3.42 -15.39
C SER A 84 35.76 2.35 -14.43
N THR A 85 35.21 2.76 -13.29
CA THR A 85 34.82 1.85 -12.22
C THR A 85 33.56 2.36 -11.53
N VAL A 86 32.61 1.46 -11.31
CA VAL A 86 31.39 1.67 -10.51
C VAL A 86 31.54 0.91 -9.20
N ILE A 87 31.35 1.60 -8.07
CA ILE A 87 31.44 1.02 -6.73
C ILE A 87 30.12 1.22 -5.99
N VAL A 88 29.58 0.13 -5.47
CA VAL A 88 28.39 0.08 -4.62
C VAL A 88 28.69 -0.59 -3.29
N LYS A 89 27.92 -0.25 -2.25
CA LYS A 89 28.04 -0.90 -0.94
C LYS A 89 27.67 -2.38 -1.03
N ASP A 90 26.50 -2.64 -1.62
CA ASP A 90 25.92 -3.97 -1.77
C ASP A 90 25.04 -4.03 -3.03
N LEU A 91 24.81 -5.22 -3.58
CA LEU A 91 24.06 -5.41 -4.84
C LEU A 91 22.63 -4.87 -4.74
N SER A 92 22.05 -4.89 -3.54
CA SER A 92 20.71 -4.34 -3.30
C SER A 92 20.62 -2.84 -3.58
N ARG A 93 21.74 -2.09 -3.48
CA ARG A 93 21.78 -0.66 -3.76
C ARG A 93 21.74 -0.39 -5.24
N PHE A 94 22.42 -1.22 -6.04
CA PHE A 94 22.40 -1.16 -7.50
C PHE A 94 20.97 -1.41 -8.05
N GLY A 95 20.36 -2.55 -7.73
CA GLY A 95 18.99 -2.86 -8.13
C GLY A 95 18.45 -4.15 -7.54
N ARG A 96 17.13 -4.25 -7.44
CA ARG A 96 16.39 -5.45 -6.99
C ARG A 96 15.94 -6.33 -8.15
N GLU A 97 15.91 -5.81 -9.38
CA GLU A 97 15.58 -6.59 -10.59
C GLU A 97 16.82 -7.29 -11.13
N HIS A 98 16.92 -8.58 -10.81
CA HIS A 98 18.12 -9.39 -10.99
C HIS A 98 18.57 -9.54 -12.46
N LEU A 99 17.64 -9.69 -13.41
CA LEU A 99 17.95 -9.82 -14.84
C LEU A 99 18.69 -8.59 -15.38
N LEU A 100 18.18 -7.39 -15.05
CA LEU A 100 18.80 -6.15 -15.49
C LEU A 100 20.09 -5.87 -14.72
N CYS A 101 20.15 -6.14 -13.41
CA CYS A 101 21.40 -6.04 -12.66
C CYS A 101 22.51 -6.88 -13.30
N GLY A 102 22.21 -8.16 -13.58
CA GLY A 102 23.15 -9.08 -14.23
C GLY A 102 23.53 -8.62 -15.63
N HIS A 103 22.56 -8.16 -16.43
CA HIS A 103 22.83 -7.60 -17.76
C HIS A 103 23.84 -6.45 -17.72
N TYR A 104 23.69 -5.51 -16.79
CA TYR A 104 24.63 -4.40 -16.64
C TYR A 104 26.01 -4.87 -16.17
N THR A 105 26.07 -5.67 -15.12
CA THR A 105 27.34 -6.06 -14.50
C THR A 105 28.14 -7.08 -15.32
N GLU A 106 27.48 -7.96 -16.08
CA GLU A 106 28.11 -9.06 -16.81
C GLU A 106 28.29 -8.78 -18.31
N ILE A 107 27.45 -7.92 -18.91
CA ILE A 107 27.47 -7.68 -20.36
C ILE A 107 27.83 -6.22 -20.66
N VAL A 108 27.05 -5.26 -20.17
CA VAL A 108 27.20 -3.84 -20.55
C VAL A 108 28.53 -3.27 -20.04
N TYR A 109 28.80 -3.34 -18.74
CA TYR A 109 29.99 -2.75 -18.15
C TYR A 109 31.28 -3.40 -18.68
N PRO A 110 31.41 -4.73 -18.79
CA PRO A 110 32.59 -5.34 -19.40
C PRO A 110 32.80 -4.96 -20.87
N THR A 111 31.72 -4.86 -21.66
CA THR A 111 31.80 -4.45 -23.07
C THR A 111 32.29 -3.00 -23.22
N LEU A 112 31.94 -2.14 -22.27
CA LEU A 112 32.37 -0.74 -22.21
C LEU A 112 33.72 -0.55 -21.49
N GLY A 113 34.34 -1.61 -20.99
CA GLY A 113 35.59 -1.55 -20.24
C GLY A 113 35.44 -0.87 -18.87
N VAL A 114 34.26 -0.97 -18.27
CA VAL A 114 33.93 -0.46 -16.93
C VAL A 114 33.95 -1.60 -15.93
N ASN A 115 34.60 -1.38 -14.79
CA ASN A 115 34.66 -2.33 -13.70
C ASN A 115 33.52 -2.12 -12.72
N PHE A 116 33.01 -3.19 -12.13
CA PHE A 116 31.97 -3.15 -11.12
C PHE A 116 32.45 -3.77 -9.80
N ILE A 117 32.21 -3.07 -8.70
CA ILE A 117 32.64 -3.49 -7.37
C ILE A 117 31.48 -3.39 -6.38
N ALA A 118 31.16 -4.50 -5.73
CA ALA A 118 30.25 -4.54 -4.58
C ALA A 118 31.04 -4.92 -3.31
N ILE A 119 31.10 -3.99 -2.35
CA ILE A 119 31.97 -4.12 -1.17
C ILE A 119 31.54 -5.29 -0.28
N GLN A 120 30.25 -5.42 0.01
CA GLN A 120 29.74 -6.38 0.98
C GLN A 120 29.78 -7.83 0.46
N GLU A 121 29.46 -8.03 -0.81
CA GLU A 121 29.51 -9.33 -1.48
C GLU A 121 30.93 -9.69 -1.96
N ASN A 122 31.93 -8.82 -1.75
CA ASN A 122 33.30 -8.95 -2.25
C ASN A 122 33.37 -9.26 -3.75
N VAL A 123 32.45 -8.68 -4.53
CA VAL A 123 32.43 -8.83 -5.98
C VAL A 123 33.33 -7.75 -6.58
N ASP A 124 34.34 -8.16 -7.32
CA ASP A 124 35.29 -7.25 -7.98
C ASP A 124 35.60 -7.77 -9.39
N THR A 125 35.01 -7.14 -10.40
CA THR A 125 35.21 -7.57 -11.80
C THR A 125 36.64 -7.31 -12.30
N THR A 126 37.46 -6.51 -11.60
CA THR A 126 38.86 -6.25 -12.00
C THR A 126 39.76 -7.48 -11.79
N LYS A 127 39.44 -8.31 -10.80
CA LYS A 127 40.28 -9.44 -10.37
C LYS A 127 39.81 -10.79 -10.92
N GLY A 128 38.69 -10.83 -11.64
CA GLY A 128 38.02 -12.08 -12.04
C GLY A 128 37.53 -12.91 -10.85
N MET A 129 37.64 -12.41 -9.61
CA MET A 129 37.19 -13.08 -8.39
C MET A 129 35.73 -12.70 -8.10
N GLY A 130 34.86 -13.71 -8.00
CA GLY A 130 33.47 -13.54 -7.59
C GLY A 130 32.47 -13.42 -8.74
N THR A 131 32.89 -12.99 -9.95
CA THR A 131 32.00 -12.95 -11.13
C THR A 131 31.50 -14.34 -11.54
N GLU A 132 32.35 -15.37 -11.43
CA GLU A 132 31.96 -16.76 -11.70
C GLU A 132 30.93 -17.30 -10.69
N MET A 133 30.91 -16.75 -9.48
CA MET A 133 30.02 -17.20 -8.40
C MET A 133 28.73 -16.37 -8.30
N MET A 134 28.63 -15.26 -9.05
CA MET A 134 27.44 -14.41 -9.10
C MET A 134 26.18 -15.18 -9.54
N PRO A 135 26.20 -16.00 -10.60
CA PRO A 135 25.05 -16.83 -10.97
C PRO A 135 24.64 -17.79 -9.84
N PHE A 136 25.61 -18.38 -9.14
CA PHE A 136 25.34 -19.28 -8.01
C PHE A 136 24.73 -18.55 -6.82
N HIS A 137 25.26 -17.39 -6.43
CA HIS A 137 24.67 -16.57 -5.35
C HIS A 137 23.24 -16.15 -5.65
N ASN A 138 22.95 -15.84 -6.91
CA ASN A 138 21.61 -15.49 -7.34
C ASN A 138 20.66 -16.69 -7.31
N ILE A 139 21.10 -17.85 -7.79
CA ILE A 139 20.36 -19.12 -7.67
C ILE A 139 20.11 -19.46 -6.19
N PHE A 140 21.11 -19.30 -5.32
CA PHE A 140 20.97 -19.56 -3.89
C PHE A 140 19.95 -18.63 -3.23
N ASN A 141 19.95 -17.35 -3.58
CA ASN A 141 18.97 -16.39 -3.07
C ASN A 141 17.55 -16.71 -3.55
N GLU A 142 17.36 -17.03 -4.83
CA GLU A 142 16.06 -17.43 -5.37
C GLU A 142 15.58 -18.74 -4.74
N TRP A 143 16.48 -19.72 -4.64
CA TRP A 143 16.22 -21.00 -3.99
C TRP A 143 15.84 -20.79 -2.52
N TYR A 144 16.54 -19.91 -1.80
CA TYR A 144 16.24 -19.60 -0.40
C TYR A 144 14.85 -18.95 -0.25
N ALA A 145 14.51 -17.98 -1.10
CA ALA A 145 13.19 -17.36 -1.12
C ALA A 145 12.08 -18.38 -1.48
N ALA A 146 12.35 -19.28 -2.43
CA ALA A 146 11.43 -20.35 -2.82
C ALA A 146 11.24 -21.38 -1.71
N GLN A 147 12.31 -21.73 -0.97
CA GLN A 147 12.25 -22.63 0.17
C GLN A 147 11.49 -22.02 1.35
N ILE A 148 11.72 -20.73 1.66
CA ILE A 148 10.93 -20.00 2.67
C ILE A 148 9.45 -20.01 2.26
N SER A 149 9.15 -19.70 1.00
CA SER A 149 7.77 -19.72 0.49
C SER A 149 7.13 -21.10 0.61
N LYS A 150 7.86 -22.18 0.29
CA LYS A 150 7.40 -23.57 0.47
C LYS A 150 7.12 -23.87 1.95
N LYS A 151 8.02 -23.49 2.86
CA LYS A 151 7.84 -23.71 4.31
C LYS A 151 6.65 -22.93 4.86
N ILE A 152 6.46 -21.67 4.45
CA ILE A 152 5.31 -20.86 4.85
C ILE A 152 4.02 -21.49 4.33
N ARG A 153 3.98 -21.95 3.07
CA ARG A 153 2.82 -22.66 2.52
C ARG A 153 2.49 -23.93 3.30
N ALA A 154 3.50 -24.75 3.62
CA ALA A 154 3.31 -25.96 4.42
C ALA A 154 2.79 -25.66 5.83
N VAL A 155 3.28 -24.59 6.48
CA VAL A 155 2.76 -24.14 7.79
C VAL A 155 1.31 -23.67 7.66
N ASN A 156 0.97 -22.92 6.62
CA ASN A 156 -0.39 -22.44 6.38
C ASN A 156 -1.35 -23.61 6.10
N GLU A 157 -0.92 -24.61 5.33
CA GLU A 157 -1.69 -25.82 5.04
C GLU A 157 -1.89 -26.68 6.30
N MET A 158 -0.85 -26.84 7.13
CA MET A 158 -0.97 -27.50 8.43
C MET A 158 -1.92 -26.74 9.38
N LYS A 159 -1.88 -25.41 9.38
CA LYS A 159 -2.84 -24.59 10.14
C LYS A 159 -4.26 -24.80 9.62
N ALA A 160 -4.44 -24.76 8.29
CA ALA A 160 -5.73 -24.95 7.64
C ALA A 160 -6.35 -26.32 7.94
N SER A 161 -5.58 -27.40 7.82
CA SER A 161 -6.06 -28.77 8.08
C SER A 161 -6.45 -29.01 9.54
N LYS A 162 -5.80 -28.29 10.47
CA LYS A 162 -6.14 -28.28 11.90
C LYS A 162 -7.26 -27.27 12.25
N GLY A 163 -7.83 -26.57 11.26
CA GLY A 163 -8.85 -25.54 11.49
C GLY A 163 -8.34 -24.29 12.24
N MET A 164 -7.02 -24.10 12.28
CA MET A 164 -6.37 -22.96 12.92
C MET A 164 -6.25 -21.78 11.97
N ARG A 165 -6.26 -20.58 12.55
CA ARG A 165 -6.09 -19.31 11.83
C ARG A 165 -4.76 -19.23 11.06
N ILE A 166 -4.88 -18.92 9.77
CA ILE A 166 -3.72 -18.67 8.88
C ILE A 166 -3.26 -17.21 8.95
N SER A 167 -4.19 -16.25 8.95
CA SER A 167 -3.90 -14.81 8.87
C SER A 167 -4.35 -14.05 10.11
N SER A 168 -3.67 -12.94 10.43
CA SER A 168 -4.07 -12.08 11.53
C SER A 168 -5.39 -11.35 11.31
N THR A 169 -5.71 -11.11 10.05
CA THR A 169 -6.92 -10.42 9.59
C THR A 169 -8.06 -11.42 9.45
N VAL A 170 -9.24 -11.04 9.92
CA VAL A 170 -10.46 -11.86 9.80
C VAL A 170 -11.14 -11.54 8.49
N PRO A 171 -11.33 -12.51 7.59
CA PRO A 171 -12.05 -12.31 6.35
C PRO A 171 -13.51 -11.91 6.61
N TYR A 172 -14.05 -11.08 5.71
CA TYR A 172 -15.47 -10.75 5.75
C TYR A 172 -16.35 -12.00 5.62
N GLY A 173 -17.38 -12.13 6.45
CA GLY A 173 -18.17 -13.37 6.60
C GLY A 173 -17.80 -14.20 7.84
N TYR A 174 -16.73 -13.84 8.54
CA TYR A 174 -16.28 -14.51 9.76
C TYR A 174 -16.11 -13.54 10.92
N LYS A 175 -16.24 -14.04 12.15
CA LYS A 175 -16.02 -13.29 13.39
C LYS A 175 -15.04 -14.01 14.31
N LYS A 176 -14.34 -13.22 15.16
CA LYS A 176 -13.44 -13.75 16.20
C LYS A 176 -14.25 -14.27 17.36
N ILE A 177 -13.85 -15.42 17.90
CA ILE A 177 -14.38 -15.92 19.16
C ILE A 177 -13.73 -15.14 20.31
N GLU A 178 -14.53 -14.66 21.26
CA GLU A 178 -14.00 -14.12 22.52
C GLU A 178 -13.44 -15.30 23.35
N GLY A 179 -12.13 -15.30 23.55
CA GLY A 179 -11.42 -16.33 24.31
C GLY A 179 -10.52 -17.27 23.49
N ASN A 180 -10.82 -17.48 22.20
CA ASN A 180 -9.96 -18.27 21.31
C ASN A 180 -9.57 -17.49 20.05
N LYS A 181 -8.33 -16.99 20.02
CA LYS A 181 -7.79 -16.17 18.91
C LYS A 181 -7.50 -16.99 17.64
N GLU A 182 -7.51 -18.31 17.73
CA GLU A 182 -7.10 -19.23 16.67
C GLU A 182 -8.28 -19.76 15.84
N GLN A 183 -9.51 -19.53 16.28
CA GLN A 183 -10.72 -20.01 15.62
C GLN A 183 -11.64 -18.86 15.19
N TRP A 184 -12.26 -19.05 14.03
CA TRP A 184 -13.26 -18.15 13.47
C TRP A 184 -14.59 -18.88 13.39
N TYR A 185 -15.68 -18.17 13.69
CA TYR A 185 -17.03 -18.67 13.42
C TYR A 185 -17.66 -17.88 12.27
N ILE A 186 -18.64 -18.51 11.62
CA ILE A 186 -19.37 -17.94 10.50
C ILE A 186 -20.31 -16.85 11.04
N ASP A 187 -20.16 -15.64 10.54
CA ASP A 187 -21.12 -14.57 10.80
C ASP A 187 -22.27 -14.69 9.80
N GLU A 188 -23.35 -15.36 10.19
CA GLU A 188 -24.46 -15.70 9.27
C GLU A 188 -24.97 -14.51 8.41
N PRO A 189 -25.22 -13.31 8.98
CA PRO A 189 -25.60 -12.14 8.19
C PRO A 189 -24.59 -11.74 7.10
N ALA A 190 -23.29 -11.86 7.39
CA ALA A 190 -22.23 -11.53 6.44
C ALA A 190 -21.97 -12.69 5.47
N ALA A 191 -22.13 -13.94 5.92
CA ALA A 191 -22.00 -15.14 5.11
C ALA A 191 -23.06 -15.22 4.00
N GLU A 192 -24.30 -14.79 4.28
CA GLU A 192 -25.35 -14.63 3.26
C GLU A 192 -24.92 -13.69 2.13
N ILE A 193 -24.23 -12.59 2.48
CA ILE A 193 -23.74 -11.62 1.50
C ILE A 193 -22.63 -12.25 0.65
N VAL A 194 -21.71 -13.00 1.26
CA VAL A 194 -20.65 -13.73 0.53
C VAL A 194 -21.24 -14.75 -0.43
N LYS A 195 -22.22 -15.56 0.02
CA LYS A 195 -22.95 -16.52 -0.84
C LYS A 195 -23.65 -15.81 -2.00
N LYS A 196 -24.25 -14.64 -1.74
CA LYS A 196 -24.89 -13.82 -2.77
C LYS A 196 -23.89 -13.27 -3.78
N ILE A 197 -22.73 -12.80 -3.35
CA ILE A 197 -21.63 -12.36 -4.24
C ILE A 197 -21.21 -13.50 -5.14
N PHE A 198 -20.99 -14.69 -4.58
CA PHE A 198 -20.60 -15.88 -5.33
C PHE A 198 -21.63 -16.25 -6.41
N ASN A 199 -22.92 -16.25 -6.08
CA ASN A 199 -23.99 -16.50 -7.04
C ASN A 199 -24.04 -15.42 -8.14
N LEU A 200 -23.77 -14.16 -7.81
CA LEU A 200 -23.71 -13.07 -8.79
C LEU A 200 -22.50 -13.24 -9.74
N CYS A 201 -21.35 -13.68 -9.23
CA CYS A 201 -20.20 -14.04 -10.06
C CYS A 201 -20.53 -15.20 -11.02
N ILE A 202 -21.15 -16.27 -10.52
CA ILE A 202 -21.57 -17.42 -11.36
C ILE A 202 -22.58 -16.98 -12.42
N SER A 203 -23.44 -16.01 -12.12
CA SER A 203 -24.39 -15.44 -13.09
C SER A 203 -23.75 -14.58 -14.20
N GLY A 204 -22.42 -14.48 -14.24
CA GLY A 204 -21.68 -13.76 -15.28
C GLY A 204 -21.50 -12.26 -15.03
N LYS A 205 -21.78 -11.77 -13.81
CA LYS A 205 -21.57 -10.35 -13.47
C LYS A 205 -20.12 -10.08 -13.12
N GLY A 206 -19.57 -9.01 -13.69
CA GLY A 206 -18.22 -8.55 -13.36
C GLY A 206 -18.12 -7.96 -11.95
N PRO A 207 -16.93 -7.92 -11.33
CA PRO A 207 -16.72 -7.40 -9.97
C PRO A 207 -17.30 -6.00 -9.75
N SER A 208 -17.12 -5.10 -10.72
CA SER A 208 -17.64 -3.72 -10.66
C SER A 208 -19.16 -3.66 -10.64
N GLN A 209 -19.83 -4.55 -11.40
CA GLN A 209 -21.30 -4.61 -11.43
C GLN A 209 -21.85 -5.14 -10.11
N ILE A 210 -21.17 -6.13 -9.51
CA ILE A 210 -21.54 -6.70 -8.21
C ILE A 210 -21.41 -5.63 -7.11
N ALA A 211 -20.30 -4.88 -7.10
CA ALA A 211 -20.09 -3.80 -6.14
C ALA A 211 -21.21 -2.74 -6.22
N ARG A 212 -21.55 -2.28 -7.43
CA ARG A 212 -22.63 -1.30 -7.65
C ARG A 212 -23.99 -1.81 -7.17
N GLN A 213 -24.29 -3.09 -7.43
CA GLN A 213 -25.52 -3.71 -6.96
C GLN A 213 -25.57 -3.79 -5.43
N LEU A 214 -24.50 -4.23 -4.78
CA LEU A 214 -24.43 -4.28 -3.31
C LEU A 214 -24.54 -2.90 -2.67
N GLU A 215 -23.89 -1.90 -3.25
CA GLU A 215 -23.96 -0.52 -2.77
C GLU A 215 -25.40 0.03 -2.85
N SER A 216 -26.09 -0.24 -3.96
CA SER A 216 -27.49 0.17 -4.13
C SER A 216 -28.41 -0.47 -3.07
N ILE A 217 -28.23 -1.77 -2.81
CA ILE A 217 -28.99 -2.52 -1.81
C ILE A 217 -28.72 -1.97 -0.40
N ASN A 218 -27.46 -1.70 -0.08
CA ASN A 218 -27.09 -1.18 1.23
C ASN A 218 -27.64 0.23 1.46
N ARG A 219 -27.59 1.08 0.42
CA ARG A 219 -28.17 2.42 0.44
C ARG A 219 -29.68 2.39 0.63
N GLU A 220 -30.38 1.48 -0.02
CA GLU A 220 -31.82 1.30 0.16
C GLU A 220 -32.17 0.85 1.58
N LYS A 221 -31.45 -0.15 2.13
CA LYS A 221 -31.62 -0.59 3.52
C LYS A 221 -31.42 0.55 4.52
N SER A 222 -30.36 1.35 4.34
CA SER A 222 -30.09 2.52 5.19
C SER A 222 -31.21 3.57 5.11
N LEU A 223 -31.72 3.84 3.90
CA LEU A 223 -32.81 4.80 3.71
C LEU A 223 -34.11 4.32 4.37
N ARG A 224 -34.43 3.03 4.27
CA ARG A 224 -35.58 2.41 4.94
C ARG A 224 -35.47 2.54 6.46
N ALA A 225 -34.32 2.20 7.04
CA ALA A 225 -34.09 2.31 8.49
C ALA A 225 -34.25 3.76 9.00
N LYS A 226 -33.69 4.73 8.28
CA LYS A 226 -33.85 6.17 8.61
C LYS A 226 -35.30 6.63 8.52
N THR A 227 -36.02 6.16 7.51
CA THR A 227 -37.44 6.49 7.33
C THR A 227 -38.28 5.92 8.47
N GLU A 228 -38.00 4.70 8.91
CA GLU A 228 -38.75 4.05 9.99
C GLU A 228 -38.49 4.70 11.34
N SER A 229 -37.23 5.03 11.65
CA SER A 229 -36.87 5.79 12.85
C SER A 229 -37.56 7.17 12.88
N ALA A 230 -37.63 7.87 11.74
CA ALA A 230 -38.32 9.15 11.66
C ALA A 230 -39.83 9.02 11.89
N LYS A 231 -40.49 7.98 11.35
CA LYS A 231 -41.91 7.71 11.64
C LYS A 231 -42.15 7.40 13.11
N GLN A 232 -41.28 6.60 13.72
CA GLN A 232 -41.39 6.27 15.14
C GLN A 232 -41.29 7.54 15.99
N ARG A 233 -40.33 8.42 15.67
CA ARG A 233 -40.18 9.70 16.36
C ARG A 233 -41.43 10.59 16.23
N ILE A 234 -42.05 10.65 15.05
CA ILE A 234 -43.31 11.38 14.86
C ILE A 234 -44.40 10.80 15.77
N SER A 235 -44.56 9.47 15.80
CA SER A 235 -45.54 8.81 16.67
C SER A 235 -45.28 9.06 18.15
N ASP A 236 -44.02 9.12 18.57
CA ASP A 236 -43.66 9.43 19.96
C ASP A 236 -43.97 10.89 20.30
N LEU A 237 -43.74 11.82 19.36
CA LEU A 237 -44.14 13.22 19.51
C LEU A 237 -45.67 13.36 19.61
N ASP A 238 -46.46 12.62 18.82
CA ASP A 238 -47.93 12.64 18.92
C ASP A 238 -48.43 12.20 20.31
N LYS A 239 -47.78 11.18 20.90
CA LYS A 239 -48.08 10.73 22.27
C LYS A 239 -47.69 11.76 23.32
N LEU A 240 -46.54 12.40 23.16
CA LEU A 240 -46.10 13.48 24.05
C LEU A 240 -47.06 14.66 23.98
N PHE A 241 -47.48 15.04 22.76
CA PHE A 241 -48.45 16.10 22.53
C PHE A 241 -49.79 15.82 23.23
N SER A 242 -50.27 14.57 23.11
CA SER A 242 -51.50 14.13 23.79
C SER A 242 -51.38 14.25 25.33
N ARG A 243 -50.24 13.84 25.90
CA ARG A 243 -49.99 13.93 27.35
C ARG A 243 -49.87 15.36 27.86
N ILE A 244 -49.16 16.24 27.16
CA ILE A 244 -49.04 17.65 27.59
C ILE A 244 -50.39 18.37 27.53
N TYR A 245 -51.27 17.97 26.62
CA TYR A 245 -52.63 18.49 26.53
C TYR A 245 -53.48 18.04 27.73
N GLU A 246 -53.41 16.75 28.10
CA GLU A 246 -54.06 16.22 29.31
C GLU A 246 -53.56 16.93 30.58
N ASP A 247 -52.25 17.11 30.73
CA ASP A 247 -51.66 17.79 31.90
C ASP A 247 -51.99 19.29 31.96
N ASN A 248 -52.19 19.95 30.81
CA ASN A 248 -52.67 21.33 30.77
C ASN A 248 -54.13 21.43 31.25
N ILE A 249 -55.01 20.56 30.77
CA ILE A 249 -56.43 20.53 31.20
C ILE A 249 -56.56 20.22 32.70
N LEU A 250 -55.68 19.38 33.24
CA LEU A 250 -55.63 19.04 34.67
C LEU A 250 -54.99 20.14 35.53
N GLY A 251 -54.53 21.25 34.95
CA GLY A 251 -53.91 22.37 35.64
C GLY A 251 -52.51 22.09 36.20
N LYS A 252 -51.88 20.98 35.80
CA LYS A 252 -50.50 20.62 36.20
C LYS A 252 -49.45 21.39 35.39
N LEU A 253 -49.84 21.93 34.24
CA LEU A 253 -49.02 22.73 33.34
C LEU A 253 -49.70 24.10 33.14
N SER A 254 -48.91 25.18 33.04
CA SER A 254 -49.45 26.51 32.72
C SER A 254 -49.61 26.69 31.21
N ASP A 255 -50.60 27.48 30.79
CA ASP A 255 -50.88 27.75 29.37
C ASP A 255 -49.66 28.30 28.62
N GLU A 256 -48.86 29.17 29.26
CA GLU A 256 -47.62 29.68 28.67
C GLU A 256 -46.59 28.57 28.41
N ARG A 257 -46.45 27.60 29.33
CA ARG A 257 -45.52 26.48 29.16
C ARG A 257 -46.03 25.46 28.15
N TYR A 258 -47.34 25.20 28.13
CA TYR A 258 -47.98 24.37 27.11
C TYR A 258 -47.75 24.95 25.72
N SER A 259 -48.03 26.24 25.51
CA SER A 259 -47.84 26.90 24.21
C SER A 259 -46.41 26.81 23.71
N ARG A 260 -45.42 27.00 24.59
CA ARG A 260 -44.00 26.86 24.22
C ARG A 260 -43.65 25.43 23.81
N MET A 261 -44.02 24.42 24.59
CA MET A 261 -43.71 23.01 24.31
C MET A 261 -44.46 22.49 23.07
N ALA A 262 -45.72 22.89 22.89
CA ALA A 262 -46.51 22.57 21.70
C ALA A 262 -45.85 23.10 20.43
N ASN A 263 -45.42 24.37 20.42
CA ASN A 263 -44.72 24.97 19.29
C ASN A 263 -43.40 24.25 18.97
N GLU A 264 -42.63 23.82 19.99
CA GLU A 264 -41.39 23.06 19.80
C GLU A 264 -41.65 21.68 19.16
N TYR A 265 -42.67 20.96 19.63
CA TYR A 265 -43.04 19.65 19.07
C TYR A 265 -43.61 19.76 17.66
N GLU A 266 -44.45 20.76 17.38
CA GLU A 266 -44.97 21.01 16.03
C GLU A 266 -43.86 21.39 15.04
N ALA A 267 -42.88 22.20 15.47
CA ALA A 267 -41.72 22.53 14.66
C ALA A 267 -40.86 21.28 14.34
N GLU A 268 -40.61 20.42 15.35
CA GLU A 268 -39.88 19.15 15.16
C GLU A 268 -40.64 18.21 14.21
N GLN A 269 -41.96 18.07 14.38
CA GLN A 269 -42.80 17.26 13.49
C GLN A 269 -42.76 17.76 12.06
N SER A 270 -42.88 19.08 11.84
CA SER A 270 -42.82 19.70 10.51
C SER A 270 -41.50 19.39 9.80
N ASP A 271 -40.37 19.52 10.50
CA ASP A 271 -39.05 19.18 9.94
C ASP A 271 -38.94 17.69 9.62
N LEU A 272 -39.40 16.80 10.50
CA LEU A 272 -39.41 15.36 10.25
C LEU A 272 -40.27 14.98 9.03
N TYR A 273 -41.44 15.60 8.85
CA TYR A 273 -42.28 15.41 7.67
C TYR A 273 -41.60 15.89 6.38
N GLN A 274 -40.91 17.02 6.42
CA GLN A 274 -40.13 17.51 5.28
C GLN A 274 -38.99 16.55 4.92
N ARG A 275 -38.24 16.07 5.92
CA ARG A 275 -37.20 15.05 5.73
C ARG A 275 -37.77 13.77 5.12
N LEU A 276 -38.93 13.31 5.59
CA LEU A 276 -39.59 12.11 5.10
C LEU A 276 -40.06 12.27 3.64
N ARG A 277 -40.56 13.45 3.26
CA ARG A 277 -40.87 13.79 1.86
C ARG A 277 -39.63 13.75 0.98
N LYS A 278 -38.51 14.33 1.43
CA LYS A 278 -37.22 14.28 0.70
C LYS A 278 -36.73 12.84 0.53
N MET A 279 -36.76 12.03 1.60
CA MET A 279 -36.34 10.62 1.56
C MET A 279 -37.22 9.78 0.62
N LYS A 280 -38.55 9.99 0.60
CA LYS A 280 -39.47 9.33 -0.33
C LYS A 280 -39.15 9.66 -1.80
N LYS A 281 -38.88 10.93 -2.12
CA LYS A 281 -38.48 11.34 -3.49
C LYS A 281 -37.15 10.68 -3.92
N LEU A 282 -36.17 10.63 -3.01
CA LEU A 282 -34.90 9.93 -3.24
C LEU A 282 -35.13 8.44 -3.51
N SER A 283 -35.96 7.76 -2.71
CA SER A 283 -36.29 6.34 -2.91
C SER A 283 -36.94 6.07 -4.28
N LEU A 284 -37.85 6.95 -4.72
CA LEU A 284 -38.52 6.83 -6.02
C LEU A 284 -37.53 6.96 -7.19
N ASN A 285 -36.60 7.91 -7.10
CA ASN A 285 -35.54 8.11 -8.10
C ASN A 285 -34.52 6.97 -8.14
N PHE A 286 -34.30 6.26 -7.04
CA PHE A 286 -33.44 5.07 -7.04
C PHE A 286 -34.10 3.88 -7.74
N LYS A 287 -35.41 3.68 -7.54
CA LYS A 287 -36.15 2.60 -8.21
C LYS A 287 -36.21 2.79 -9.73
N SER A 288 -36.35 4.02 -10.21
CA SER A 288 -36.37 4.30 -11.65
C SER A 288 -35.02 4.06 -12.33
N LYS A 289 -33.89 4.34 -11.64
CA LYS A 289 -32.53 4.10 -12.16
C LYS A 289 -32.07 2.65 -12.17
N LEU A 290 -32.77 1.75 -11.47
CA LEU A 290 -32.45 0.32 -11.43
C LEU A 290 -33.17 -0.49 -12.52
N LEU A 291 -34.15 0.12 -13.20
CA LEU A 291 -34.98 -0.46 -14.26
C LEU A 291 -34.45 -0.17 -15.69
N ILE A 292 -33.27 0.45 -15.79
CA ILE A 292 -32.54 0.73 -17.03
C ILE A 292 -31.16 0.09 -16.89
#